data_AF-A0A520HJC7-F1
#
_entry.id   AF-A0A520HJC7-F1
#
_cell.length_a   1.000
_cell.length_b   1.000
_cell.length_c   1.000
_cell.angle_alpha   90.00
_cell.angle_beta   90.00
_cell.angle_gamma   90.00
#
_symmetry.space_group_name_H-M   'P 1'
#
loop_
_entity.id
_entity.type
_entity.pdbx_description
1 polymer ?
#
loop_
_entity_poly.entity_id
_entity_poly.type
_entity_poly.pdbx_seq_one_letter_code
_entity_poly.pdbx_strand_id
1 'polypeptide(L)'
;VSTFAPSGATGMWLIDPQDYVIGAGGNISGSTLSAQLVTTSITISTIPAAGDTTTGNGDIFVNDAVAWTASGVPTTLTMNAFRDVNINAPITATNGNIVACCGRDVNVNAALTTTNGSILLNAGRNVQVFHAITTTDGNIALCAGHDVMIDAAVTLTRGTTIPAQSLGLPVGLTLIAGSDGTGPGVNGGTIVFSALSPPTTVTAAPVSINYNPVSYTTPTDFSTEFVLTEGAAITQRMLLFPTAQKVADGTNAAVLSGFNTNGTSGTPTGVSLVAGTNATATFDSTGEGTGIGVSFSGYTLTGANADQYALASSCCVAGFRTTGTISAAPAPAPAPAPAPA
;
A
#
# COMPACT_ATOMS: atom_id res chain seq x y z
N VAL A 1 2.72 31.47 8.86
CA VAL A 1 1.69 30.59 8.26
C VAL A 1 0.39 30.82 9.01
N SER A 2 -0.60 31.47 8.41
CA SER A 2 -1.94 31.62 9.00
C SER A 2 -2.91 30.67 8.28
N THR A 3 -3.81 30.04 9.04
CA THR A 3 -4.72 29.02 8.55
C THR A 3 -6.16 29.29 8.98
N PHE A 4 -6.61 30.54 8.87
CA PHE A 4 -8.03 30.84 9.13
C PHE A 4 -8.84 30.71 7.83
N ALA A 5 -9.60 29.62 7.71
CA ALA A 5 -10.68 29.49 6.74
C ALA A 5 -11.93 28.97 7.50
N PRO A 6 -12.97 29.81 7.71
CA PRO A 6 -14.20 29.46 8.45
C PRO A 6 -15.07 28.36 7.80
N SER A 7 -14.65 27.80 6.66
CA SER A 7 -15.38 26.78 5.91
C SER A 7 -14.44 25.99 4.99
N GLY A 8 -14.00 24.82 5.46
CA GLY A 8 -13.50 23.69 4.66
C GLY A 8 -12.59 23.99 3.48
N ALA A 9 -11.30 24.22 3.73
CA ALA A 9 -10.23 23.96 2.77
C ALA A 9 -8.97 23.53 3.54
N THR A 10 -8.39 22.42 3.12
CA THR A 10 -7.24 21.74 3.75
C THR A 10 -6.01 22.63 3.84
N GLY A 11 -5.29 22.57 4.97
CA GLY A 11 -3.92 23.06 5.04
C GLY A 11 -3.02 22.08 4.30
N MET A 12 -2.75 22.31 3.02
CA MET A 12 -1.77 21.53 2.27
C MET A 12 -0.38 22.15 2.49
N TRP A 13 0.50 21.46 3.18
CA TRP A 13 1.89 21.87 3.34
C TRP A 13 2.70 21.11 2.28
N LEU A 14 2.85 21.75 1.12
CA LEU A 14 3.70 21.25 0.06
C LEU A 14 5.14 21.59 0.44
N ILE A 15 5.92 20.58 0.80
CA ILE A 15 7.33 20.73 1.14
C ILE A 15 8.12 19.97 0.07
N ASP A 16 8.59 20.74 -0.91
CA ASP A 16 9.73 20.50 -1.82
C ASP A 16 10.77 19.50 -1.18
N PRO A 17 11.31 18.44 -1.85
CA PRO A 17 11.82 17.12 -1.37
C PRO A 17 12.96 17.07 -0.35
N GLN A 18 13.07 18.10 0.46
CA GLN A 18 13.70 18.04 1.76
C GLN A 18 12.98 17.06 2.70
N ASP A 19 13.76 16.45 3.58
CA ASP A 19 13.21 15.66 4.67
C ASP A 19 12.36 16.54 5.60
N TYR A 20 11.24 16.01 6.09
CA TYR A 20 10.34 16.72 7.00
C TYR A 20 10.41 16.13 8.41
N VAL A 21 10.79 16.94 9.39
CA VAL A 21 10.96 16.53 10.78
C VAL A 21 9.89 17.16 11.67
N ILE A 22 9.03 16.33 12.23
CA ILE A 22 8.19 16.68 13.39
C ILE A 22 9.03 16.41 14.63
N GLY A 23 9.53 17.46 15.28
CA GLY A 23 10.51 17.34 16.35
C GLY A 23 10.98 18.67 16.93
N ALA A 24 11.55 18.64 18.13
CA ALA A 24 12.24 19.80 18.69
C ALA A 24 13.39 20.23 17.76
N GLY A 25 13.41 21.50 17.35
CA GLY A 25 14.38 22.02 16.37
C GLY A 25 14.16 21.52 14.93
N GLY A 26 13.08 20.78 14.66
CA GLY A 26 12.65 20.37 13.32
C GLY A 26 11.76 21.40 12.63
N ASN A 27 11.04 20.96 11.59
CA ASN A 27 10.13 21.80 10.80
C ASN A 27 8.89 22.23 11.62
N ILE A 28 8.40 21.34 12.49
CA ILE A 28 7.29 21.62 13.42
C ILE A 28 7.47 20.81 14.70
N SER A 29 7.09 21.36 15.85
CA SER A 29 7.03 20.56 17.09
C SER A 29 5.78 19.68 17.11
N GLY A 30 5.84 18.54 17.79
CA GLY A 30 4.69 17.65 17.95
C GLY A 30 3.50 18.36 18.61
N SER A 31 3.77 19.21 19.61
CA SER A 31 2.74 20.03 20.27
C SER A 31 2.05 21.04 19.35
N THR A 32 2.78 21.69 18.44
CA THR A 32 2.19 22.63 17.48
C THR A 32 1.33 21.90 16.46
N LEU A 33 1.82 20.78 15.92
CA LEU A 33 1.05 19.95 14.99
C LEU A 33 -0.22 19.40 15.66
N SER A 34 -0.09 18.91 16.89
CA SER A 34 -1.20 18.44 17.72
C SER A 34 -2.31 19.48 17.86
N ALA A 35 -1.95 20.74 18.16
CA ALA A 35 -2.90 21.84 18.29
C ALA A 35 -3.62 22.16 16.96
N GLN A 36 -2.93 22.08 15.83
CA GLN A 36 -3.52 22.30 14.50
C GLN A 36 -4.48 21.17 14.11
N LEU A 37 -4.14 19.93 14.45
CA LEU A 37 -4.96 18.75 14.16
C LEU A 37 -6.29 18.73 14.92
N VAL A 38 -6.46 19.52 15.98
CA VAL A 38 -7.76 19.64 16.69
C VAL A 38 -8.86 20.14 15.76
N THR A 39 -8.56 21.07 14.86
CA THR A 39 -9.58 21.73 14.01
C THR A 39 -9.35 21.54 12.52
N THR A 40 -8.17 21.05 12.11
CA THR A 40 -7.78 20.96 10.70
C THR A 40 -7.13 19.63 10.37
N SER A 41 -7.47 19.05 9.22
CA SER A 41 -6.66 17.96 8.65
C SER A 41 -5.39 18.55 8.03
N ILE A 42 -4.26 17.89 8.25
CA ILE A 42 -2.94 18.33 7.80
C ILE A 42 -2.36 17.27 6.87
N THR A 43 -1.91 17.70 5.70
CA THR A 43 -1.12 16.88 4.78
C THR A 43 0.31 17.41 4.74
N ILE A 44 1.25 16.56 5.12
CA ILE A 44 2.70 16.74 4.95
C ILE A 44 3.09 15.92 3.72
N SER A 45 3.66 16.57 2.70
CA SER A 45 4.12 15.90 1.49
C SER A 45 5.55 16.30 1.17
N THR A 46 6.42 15.30 0.98
CA THR A 46 7.79 15.43 0.45
C THR A 46 7.91 14.88 -0.98
N ILE A 47 6.79 14.50 -1.61
CA ILE A 47 6.76 14.06 -3.01
C ILE A 47 7.21 15.23 -3.90
N PRO A 48 8.27 15.06 -4.72
CA PRO A 48 8.80 16.11 -5.57
C PRO A 48 7.79 16.51 -6.63
N ALA A 49 7.71 17.81 -6.92
CA ALA A 49 7.01 18.30 -8.10
C ALA A 49 7.81 17.97 -9.37
N ALA A 50 7.16 18.01 -10.54
CA ALA A 50 7.89 17.86 -11.80
C ALA A 50 8.89 19.02 -11.98
N GLY A 51 10.16 18.67 -12.25
CA GLY A 51 11.24 19.66 -12.40
C GLY A 51 11.89 20.11 -11.09
N ASP A 52 11.53 19.47 -9.98
CA ASP A 52 12.13 19.72 -8.68
C ASP A 52 13.59 19.23 -8.61
N THR A 53 14.44 20.04 -7.98
CA THR A 53 15.90 19.80 -7.87
C THR A 53 16.40 20.00 -6.43
N THR A 54 15.52 20.18 -5.44
CA THR A 54 15.97 20.40 -4.08
C THR A 54 16.59 19.15 -3.47
N THR A 55 17.51 19.40 -2.54
CA THR A 55 18.34 18.36 -1.94
C THR A 55 17.64 17.77 -0.71
N GLY A 56 17.48 16.46 -0.69
CA GLY A 56 16.92 15.70 0.42
C GLY A 56 16.59 14.29 -0.03
N ASN A 57 16.34 13.38 0.92
CA ASN A 57 15.88 12.04 0.57
C ASN A 57 14.35 12.01 0.37
N GLY A 58 13.66 13.04 0.86
CA GLY A 58 12.21 13.11 0.90
C GLY A 58 11.61 12.19 1.96
N ASP A 59 12.31 12.03 3.08
CA ASP A 59 11.85 11.23 4.22
C ASP A 59 11.00 12.09 5.18
N ILE A 60 10.02 11.49 5.86
CA ILE A 60 9.25 12.13 6.93
C ILE A 60 9.61 11.46 8.26
N PHE A 61 9.98 12.25 9.26
CA PHE A 61 10.36 11.79 10.60
C PHE A 61 9.40 12.35 11.66
N VAL A 62 8.77 11.46 12.43
CA VAL A 62 7.98 11.82 13.62
C VAL A 62 8.83 11.53 14.85
N ASN A 63 9.57 12.53 15.32
CA ASN A 63 10.50 12.42 16.46
C ASN A 63 9.96 13.03 17.75
N ASP A 64 8.82 13.70 17.70
CA ASP A 64 8.13 14.26 18.85
C ASP A 64 6.67 13.81 18.85
N ALA A 65 6.09 13.62 20.04
CA ALA A 65 4.77 13.01 20.19
C ALA A 65 3.69 13.90 19.58
N VAL A 66 2.74 13.28 18.87
CA VAL A 66 1.60 13.97 18.27
C VAL A 66 0.32 13.40 18.88
N ALA A 67 -0.45 14.22 19.57
CA ALA A 67 -1.67 13.79 20.23
C ALA A 67 -2.79 14.82 20.09
N TRP A 68 -3.93 14.42 19.53
CA TRP A 68 -5.06 15.34 19.36
C TRP A 68 -6.41 14.66 19.58
N THR A 69 -7.40 15.49 19.89
CA THR A 69 -8.82 15.15 19.84
C THR A 69 -9.48 16.13 18.89
N ALA A 70 -10.03 15.66 17.76
CA ALA A 70 -10.68 16.57 16.82
C ALA A 70 -11.94 17.19 17.44
N SER A 71 -12.09 18.50 17.30
CA SER A 71 -13.30 19.24 17.67
C SER A 71 -14.25 19.27 16.48
N GLY A 72 -15.31 18.47 16.53
CA GLY A 72 -16.32 18.40 15.46
C GLY A 72 -16.16 17.15 14.60
N VAL A 73 -15.79 17.33 13.33
CA VAL A 73 -15.59 16.21 12.40
C VAL A 73 -14.19 15.60 12.57
N PRO A 74 -14.00 14.29 12.30
CA PRO A 74 -12.69 13.70 12.38
C PRO A 74 -11.64 14.39 11.49
N THR A 75 -10.47 14.67 12.05
CA THR A 75 -9.33 15.27 11.32
C THR A 75 -8.28 14.22 11.01
N THR A 76 -7.51 14.42 9.94
CA THR A 76 -6.53 13.44 9.46
C THR A 76 -5.13 14.05 9.43
N LEU A 77 -4.15 13.33 9.96
CA LEU A 77 -2.73 13.55 9.66
C LEU A 77 -2.34 12.65 8.50
N THR A 78 -2.03 13.26 7.36
CA THR A 78 -1.55 12.56 6.16
C THR A 78 -0.06 12.85 5.95
N MET A 79 0.74 11.80 5.85
CA MET A 79 2.18 11.84 5.58
C MET A 79 2.47 11.15 4.25
N ASN A 80 2.76 11.95 3.22
CA ASN A 80 3.09 11.50 1.88
C ASN A 80 4.59 11.65 1.65
N ALA A 81 5.37 10.61 1.95
CA ALA A 81 6.81 10.66 1.78
C ALA A 81 7.23 10.21 0.37
N PHE A 82 8.20 10.89 -0.24
CA PHE A 82 8.82 10.37 -1.46
C PHE A 82 9.51 9.03 -1.22
N ARG A 83 10.19 8.91 -0.07
CA ARG A 83 10.95 7.70 0.28
C ARG A 83 10.38 7.02 1.52
N ASP A 84 10.74 7.43 2.74
CA ASP A 84 10.30 6.74 3.96
C ASP A 84 9.43 7.61 4.88
N VAL A 85 8.59 6.94 5.68
CA VAL A 85 7.98 7.53 6.88
C VAL A 85 8.53 6.79 8.10
N ASN A 86 9.21 7.51 8.99
CA ASN A 86 9.79 6.98 10.22
C ASN A 86 9.04 7.56 11.43
N ILE A 87 8.24 6.73 12.10
CA ILE A 87 7.45 7.12 13.25
C ILE A 87 8.20 6.72 14.53
N ASN A 88 9.03 7.63 15.04
CA ASN A 88 9.93 7.41 16.18
C ASN A 88 9.34 7.87 17.52
N ALA A 89 8.20 8.56 17.49
CA ALA A 89 7.48 9.05 18.66
C ALA A 89 5.98 8.72 18.54
N PRO A 90 5.26 8.55 19.65
CA PRO A 90 3.89 8.06 19.62
C PRO A 90 2.94 9.04 18.95
N ILE A 91 1.95 8.49 18.23
CA ILE A 91 0.84 9.25 17.65
C ILE A 91 -0.48 8.75 18.25
N THR A 92 -1.26 9.65 18.85
CA THR A 92 -2.56 9.34 19.45
C THR A 92 -3.65 10.25 18.91
N ALA A 93 -4.69 9.68 18.30
CA ALA A 93 -5.79 10.45 17.73
C ALA A 93 -7.15 10.01 18.28
N THR A 94 -7.95 10.95 18.79
CA THR A 94 -9.36 10.72 19.12
C THR A 94 -10.24 11.49 18.15
N ASN A 95 -11.21 10.82 17.53
CA ASN A 95 -11.91 11.32 16.35
C ASN A 95 -10.88 11.78 15.30
N GLY A 96 -9.88 10.98 15.01
CA GLY A 96 -8.83 11.38 14.08
C GLY A 96 -8.17 10.19 13.41
N ASN A 97 -7.71 10.42 12.19
CA ASN A 97 -7.13 9.38 11.34
C ASN A 97 -5.63 9.63 11.11
N ILE A 98 -4.90 8.54 10.87
CA ILE A 98 -3.47 8.57 10.55
C ILE A 98 -3.28 7.91 9.19
N VAL A 99 -2.67 8.62 8.26
CA VAL A 99 -2.32 8.11 6.93
C VAL A 99 -0.83 8.28 6.70
N ALA A 100 -0.14 7.21 6.35
CA ALA A 100 1.24 7.22 5.89
C ALA A 100 1.32 6.52 4.52
N CYS A 101 1.63 7.27 3.48
CA CYS A 101 1.86 6.76 2.13
C CYS A 101 3.31 7.10 1.74
N CYS A 102 4.13 6.10 1.43
CA CYS A 102 5.51 6.36 1.05
C CYS A 102 5.98 5.53 -0.14
N GLY A 103 7.00 6.02 -0.85
CA GLY A 103 7.58 5.31 -1.99
C GLY A 103 8.43 4.10 -1.62
N ARG A 104 8.89 4.01 -0.37
CA ARG A 104 9.79 2.95 0.08
C ARG A 104 9.32 2.28 1.38
N ASP A 105 9.68 2.77 2.56
CA ASP A 105 9.37 2.05 3.81
C ASP A 105 8.54 2.90 4.80
N VAL A 106 7.58 2.27 5.49
CA VAL A 106 6.94 2.84 6.69
C VAL A 106 7.48 2.08 7.90
N ASN A 107 8.15 2.78 8.80
CA ASN A 107 8.74 2.22 10.01
C ASN A 107 7.99 2.75 11.24
N VAL A 108 7.27 1.86 11.94
CA VAL A 108 6.52 2.17 13.16
C VAL A 108 7.39 1.83 14.37
N ASN A 109 8.24 2.78 14.78
CA ASN A 109 9.18 2.68 15.90
C ASN A 109 8.59 3.19 17.23
N ALA A 110 7.32 3.62 17.22
CA ALA A 110 6.59 4.05 18.41
C ALA A 110 5.09 3.75 18.24
N ALA A 111 4.35 3.77 19.35
CA ALA A 111 2.95 3.35 19.36
C ALA A 111 2.05 4.27 18.52
N LEU A 112 1.12 3.64 17.78
CA LEU A 112 0.02 4.32 17.09
C LEU A 112 -1.29 3.97 17.78
N THR A 113 -2.09 4.99 18.11
CA THR A 113 -3.38 4.78 18.77
C THR A 113 -4.47 5.65 18.14
N THR A 114 -5.58 5.05 17.73
CA THR A 114 -6.77 5.78 17.29
C THR A 114 -8.02 5.33 18.04
N THR A 115 -8.90 6.29 18.36
CA THR A 115 -10.26 6.05 18.86
C THR A 115 -11.22 6.83 17.98
N ASN A 116 -12.27 6.18 17.45
CA ASN A 116 -13.18 6.75 16.45
C ASN A 116 -12.43 7.27 15.21
N GLY A 117 -11.46 6.51 14.73
CA GLY A 117 -10.62 6.90 13.61
C GLY A 117 -9.72 5.76 13.14
N SER A 118 -9.26 5.84 11.90
CA SER A 118 -8.57 4.75 11.21
C SER A 118 -7.08 5.03 10.99
N ILE A 119 -6.33 3.95 10.76
CA ILE A 119 -4.91 3.97 10.43
C ILE A 119 -4.72 3.34 9.04
N LEU A 120 -4.04 4.05 8.14
CA LEU A 120 -3.62 3.53 6.83
C LEU A 120 -2.11 3.70 6.71
N LEU A 121 -1.37 2.59 6.66
CA LEU A 121 0.06 2.57 6.37
C LEU A 121 0.29 1.86 5.04
N ASN A 122 0.83 2.57 4.06
CA ASN A 122 1.15 2.02 2.76
C ASN A 122 2.58 2.37 2.35
N ALA A 123 3.36 1.35 2.03
CA ALA A 123 4.74 1.48 1.60
C ALA A 123 4.95 0.89 0.21
N GLY A 124 5.74 1.55 -0.64
CA GLY A 124 6.14 0.99 -1.94
C GLY A 124 7.03 -0.26 -1.82
N ARG A 125 7.70 -0.43 -0.67
CA ARG A 125 8.49 -1.61 -0.32
C ARG A 125 7.97 -2.26 0.96
N ASN A 126 8.30 -1.78 2.16
CA ASN A 126 7.96 -2.48 3.40
C ASN A 126 7.15 -1.65 4.40
N VAL A 127 6.20 -2.28 5.08
CA VAL A 127 5.61 -1.76 6.32
C VAL A 127 6.18 -2.56 7.48
N GLN A 128 6.93 -1.90 8.36
CA GLN A 128 7.58 -2.52 9.52
C GLN A 128 6.93 -2.03 10.81
N VAL A 129 6.25 -2.94 11.52
CA VAL A 129 5.52 -2.65 12.76
C VAL A 129 6.33 -3.16 13.95
N PHE A 130 7.22 -2.31 14.46
CA PHE A 130 8.06 -2.62 15.63
C PHE A 130 7.41 -2.26 16.97
N HIS A 131 6.34 -1.47 16.95
CA HIS A 131 5.60 -1.03 18.13
C HIS A 131 4.10 -1.18 17.94
N ALA A 132 3.38 -1.13 19.07
CA ALA A 132 1.96 -1.44 19.09
C ALA A 132 1.13 -0.49 18.21
N ILE A 133 0.19 -1.07 17.46
CA ILE A 133 -0.86 -0.34 16.75
C ILE A 133 -2.19 -0.71 17.40
N THR A 134 -2.94 0.28 17.88
CA THR A 134 -4.22 0.07 18.53
C THR A 134 -5.29 0.96 17.92
N THR A 135 -6.38 0.37 17.45
CA THR A 135 -7.53 1.12 16.93
C THR A 135 -8.82 0.64 17.59
N THR A 136 -9.61 1.59 18.09
CA THR A 136 -10.95 1.36 18.63
C THR A 136 -11.97 2.15 17.81
N ASP A 137 -13.05 1.49 17.37
CA ASP A 137 -14.09 2.10 16.54
C ASP A 137 -13.51 2.72 15.26
N GLY A 138 -12.69 1.93 14.57
CA GLY A 138 -11.88 2.37 13.42
C GLY A 138 -11.34 1.19 12.61
N ASN A 139 -10.78 1.47 11.44
CA ASN A 139 -10.19 0.47 10.55
C ASN A 139 -8.66 0.58 10.55
N ILE A 140 -7.98 -0.52 10.25
CA ILE A 140 -6.53 -0.54 10.04
C ILE A 140 -6.27 -1.12 8.65
N ALA A 141 -5.42 -0.48 7.85
CA ALA A 141 -4.87 -1.03 6.62
C ALA A 141 -3.34 -0.95 6.62
N LEU A 142 -2.68 -2.10 6.53
CA LEU A 142 -1.23 -2.22 6.39
C LEU A 142 -0.93 -2.83 5.03
N CYS A 143 -0.30 -2.05 4.14
CA CYS A 143 -0.16 -2.42 2.75
C CYS A 143 1.28 -2.18 2.27
N ALA A 144 1.92 -3.21 1.75
CA ALA A 144 3.30 -3.14 1.33
C ALA A 144 3.45 -3.67 -0.09
N GLY A 145 4.24 -2.96 -0.90
CA GLY A 145 4.67 -3.47 -2.20
C GLY A 145 5.42 -4.80 -2.09
N HIS A 146 6.18 -4.99 -1.01
CA HIS A 146 6.96 -6.19 -0.73
C HIS A 146 6.52 -6.83 0.59
N ASP A 147 7.05 -6.43 1.76
CA ASP A 147 6.75 -7.09 3.04
C ASP A 147 5.91 -6.24 4.00
N VAL A 148 4.92 -6.88 4.63
CA VAL A 148 4.35 -6.39 5.90
C VAL A 148 4.96 -7.21 7.02
N MET A 149 5.82 -6.59 7.81
CA MET A 149 6.49 -7.20 8.95
C MET A 149 5.84 -6.71 10.25
N ILE A 150 5.33 -7.64 11.06
CA ILE A 150 4.65 -7.37 12.33
C ILE A 150 5.46 -8.00 13.46
N ASP A 151 6.14 -7.14 14.21
CA ASP A 151 7.01 -7.52 15.33
C ASP A 151 6.41 -7.11 16.69
N ALA A 152 5.24 -6.47 16.68
CA ALA A 152 4.55 -5.96 17.86
C ALA A 152 3.03 -6.16 17.77
N ALA A 153 2.35 -5.90 18.89
CA ALA A 153 0.91 -6.08 19.00
C ALA A 153 0.14 -5.16 18.04
N VAL A 154 -0.69 -5.77 17.19
CA VAL A 154 -1.74 -5.06 16.44
C VAL A 154 -3.07 -5.41 17.09
N THR A 155 -3.83 -4.40 17.49
CA THR A 155 -5.14 -4.55 18.15
C THR A 155 -6.19 -3.71 17.44
N LEU A 156 -7.27 -4.35 17.01
CA LEU A 156 -8.46 -3.67 16.46
C LEU A 156 -9.70 -4.08 17.23
N THR A 157 -10.40 -3.10 17.78
CA THR A 157 -11.67 -3.31 18.49
C THR A 157 -12.78 -2.55 17.78
N ARG A 158 -13.70 -3.27 17.14
CA ARG A 158 -14.81 -2.75 16.32
C ARG A 158 -14.35 -1.91 15.13
N GLY A 159 -14.73 -2.34 13.92
CA GLY A 159 -14.51 -1.57 12.70
C GLY A 159 -15.49 -0.40 12.57
N THR A 160 -15.20 0.53 11.66
CA THR A 160 -16.11 1.66 11.36
C THR A 160 -16.50 1.69 9.89
N THR A 161 -17.77 1.99 9.61
CA THR A 161 -18.28 2.32 8.27
C THR A 161 -18.54 3.81 8.11
N ILE A 162 -18.30 4.62 9.15
CA ILE A 162 -18.53 6.06 9.14
C ILE A 162 -17.52 6.71 8.18
N PRO A 163 -17.95 7.35 7.07
CA PRO A 163 -17.03 7.80 6.03
C PRO A 163 -15.91 8.74 6.51
N ALA A 164 -16.22 9.62 7.48
CA ALA A 164 -15.22 10.55 8.03
C ALA A 164 -14.14 9.87 8.88
N GLN A 165 -14.43 8.67 9.41
CA GLN A 165 -13.50 7.89 10.24
C GLN A 165 -12.85 6.75 9.47
N SER A 166 -13.50 6.25 8.41
CA SER A 166 -13.10 5.01 7.74
C SER A 166 -11.94 5.17 6.77
N LEU A 167 -11.61 6.40 6.36
CA LEU A 167 -10.68 6.69 5.26
C LEU A 167 -11.08 6.03 3.92
N GLY A 168 -12.34 5.59 3.78
CA GLY A 168 -12.77 4.77 2.64
C GLY A 168 -12.20 3.35 2.63
N LEU A 169 -11.57 2.90 3.73
CA LEU A 169 -11.03 1.55 3.87
C LEU A 169 -12.14 0.51 4.02
N PRO A 170 -11.86 -0.76 3.66
CA PRO A 170 -12.66 -1.89 4.12
C PRO A 170 -12.81 -1.86 5.65
N VAL A 171 -13.98 -2.27 6.14
CA VAL A 171 -14.23 -2.32 7.58
C VAL A 171 -13.30 -3.35 8.24
N GLY A 172 -12.74 -3.02 9.41
CA GLY A 172 -11.86 -3.91 10.16
C GLY A 172 -10.38 -3.81 9.79
N LEU A 173 -9.68 -4.94 9.81
CA LEU A 173 -8.23 -5.02 9.57
C LEU A 173 -7.95 -5.52 8.16
N THR A 174 -7.19 -4.78 7.39
CA THR A 174 -6.71 -5.17 6.06
C THR A 174 -5.19 -5.28 6.06
N LEU A 175 -4.67 -6.43 5.64
CA LEU A 175 -3.25 -6.68 5.42
C LEU A 175 -3.01 -7.01 3.95
N ILE A 176 -2.11 -6.28 3.30
CA ILE A 176 -1.69 -6.56 1.92
C ILE A 176 -0.17 -6.57 1.84
N ALA A 177 0.42 -7.65 1.33
CA ALA A 177 1.87 -7.71 1.09
C ALA A 177 2.17 -8.32 -0.28
N GLY A 178 3.24 -7.85 -0.91
CA GLY A 178 3.67 -8.25 -2.24
C GLY A 178 2.87 -7.61 -3.37
N SER A 179 2.34 -6.40 -3.14
CA SER A 179 1.53 -5.69 -4.12
C SER A 179 2.32 -4.91 -5.19
N ASP A 180 3.66 -4.99 -5.21
CA ASP A 180 4.50 -4.27 -6.19
C ASP A 180 4.43 -4.85 -7.61
N GLY A 181 3.88 -6.06 -7.75
CA GLY A 181 3.70 -6.76 -9.03
C GLY A 181 4.81 -7.74 -9.39
N THR A 182 5.77 -7.98 -8.49
CA THR A 182 6.92 -8.87 -8.72
C THR A 182 6.63 -10.35 -8.41
N GLY A 183 5.50 -10.65 -7.76
CA GLY A 183 5.04 -12.00 -7.47
C GLY A 183 4.46 -12.76 -8.68
N PRO A 184 4.12 -14.05 -8.52
CA PRO A 184 4.22 -14.85 -7.31
C PRO A 184 5.65 -15.33 -7.00
N GLY A 185 5.91 -15.74 -5.76
CA GLY A 185 7.16 -16.39 -5.36
C GLY A 185 7.91 -15.70 -4.23
N VAL A 186 9.01 -16.32 -3.78
CA VAL A 186 9.80 -15.89 -2.60
C VAL A 186 10.39 -14.48 -2.70
N ASN A 187 10.53 -13.95 -3.91
CA ASN A 187 11.09 -12.62 -4.16
C ASN A 187 10.04 -11.51 -4.20
N GLY A 188 8.74 -11.82 -4.10
CA GLY A 188 7.67 -10.83 -4.19
C GLY A 188 7.17 -10.35 -2.83
N GLY A 189 7.92 -10.59 -1.75
CA GLY A 189 7.54 -10.27 -0.38
C GLY A 189 6.32 -11.03 0.14
N THR A 190 6.03 -10.94 1.44
CA THR A 190 4.84 -11.53 2.06
C THR A 190 4.50 -10.88 3.41
N ILE A 191 3.48 -11.40 4.10
CA ILE A 191 3.17 -10.99 5.47
C ILE A 191 3.99 -11.86 6.42
N VAL A 192 4.75 -11.22 7.30
CA VAL A 192 5.62 -11.90 8.26
C VAL A 192 5.24 -11.44 9.67
N PHE A 193 4.89 -12.40 10.51
CA PHE A 193 4.76 -12.22 11.95
C PHE A 193 6.03 -12.76 12.60
N SER A 194 6.68 -11.97 13.46
CA SER A 194 7.88 -12.43 14.14
C SER A 194 7.55 -13.57 15.13
N ALA A 195 8.49 -14.49 15.33
CA ALA A 195 8.28 -15.62 16.22
C ALA A 195 7.99 -15.23 17.69
N LEU A 196 8.33 -14.00 18.10
CA LEU A 196 8.11 -13.48 19.45
C LEU A 196 7.03 -12.39 19.51
N SER A 197 6.43 -11.99 18.38
CA SER A 197 5.35 -11.01 18.42
C SER A 197 4.12 -11.62 19.07
N PRO A 198 3.41 -10.85 19.92
CA PRO A 198 2.11 -11.28 20.40
C PRO A 198 1.14 -11.42 19.22
N PRO A 199 0.19 -12.39 19.28
CA PRO A 199 -0.84 -12.52 18.25
C PRO A 199 -1.61 -11.22 18.01
N THR A 200 -1.98 -10.98 16.76
CA THR A 200 -2.83 -9.84 16.39
C THR A 200 -4.24 -10.05 16.93
N THR A 201 -4.75 -9.09 17.68
CA THR A 201 -6.06 -9.21 18.34
C THR A 201 -7.12 -8.41 17.59
N VAL A 202 -8.20 -9.07 17.16
CA VAL A 202 -9.32 -8.42 16.48
C VAL A 202 -10.63 -8.80 17.14
N THR A 203 -11.40 -7.80 17.56
CA THR A 203 -12.70 -7.96 18.24
C THR A 203 -13.80 -7.31 17.41
N ALA A 204 -14.89 -8.05 17.15
CA ALA A 204 -16.11 -7.55 16.49
C ALA A 204 -15.86 -6.83 15.14
N ALA A 205 -14.92 -7.33 14.34
CA ALA A 205 -14.59 -6.79 13.02
C ALA A 205 -13.98 -7.88 12.12
N PRO A 206 -14.14 -7.79 10.79
CA PRO A 206 -13.51 -8.75 9.89
C PRO A 206 -12.02 -8.44 9.67
N VAL A 207 -11.28 -9.46 9.23
CA VAL A 207 -9.88 -9.38 8.81
C VAL A 207 -9.77 -9.81 7.35
N SER A 208 -9.21 -8.96 6.49
CA SER A 208 -8.91 -9.28 5.09
C SER A 208 -7.41 -9.35 4.90
N ILE A 209 -6.91 -10.49 4.44
CA ILE A 209 -5.49 -10.74 4.18
C ILE A 209 -5.32 -11.04 2.69
N ASN A 210 -4.56 -10.22 1.99
CA ASN A 210 -4.17 -10.47 0.61
C ASN A 210 -2.64 -10.56 0.56
N TYR A 211 -2.08 -11.73 0.29
CA TYR A 211 -0.64 -11.94 0.39
C TYR A 211 -0.08 -12.52 -0.91
N ASN A 212 1.14 -12.15 -1.26
CA ASN A 212 1.88 -12.83 -2.30
C ASN A 212 2.24 -14.27 -1.84
N PRO A 213 1.76 -15.31 -2.55
CA PRO A 213 2.08 -16.69 -2.22
C PRO A 213 3.45 -17.08 -2.78
N VAL A 214 4.14 -17.98 -2.07
CA VAL A 214 5.29 -18.68 -2.66
C VAL A 214 4.84 -19.63 -3.78
N SER A 215 3.70 -20.28 -3.59
CA SER A 215 3.05 -21.15 -4.57
C SER A 215 1.52 -21.12 -4.40
N TYR A 216 0.79 -21.14 -5.52
CA TYR A 216 -0.67 -21.23 -5.52
C TYR A 216 -1.20 -22.60 -5.08
N THR A 217 -0.36 -23.63 -5.03
CA THR A 217 -0.77 -24.97 -4.60
C THR A 217 -0.60 -25.20 -3.09
N THR A 218 0.12 -24.31 -2.41
CA THR A 218 0.35 -24.37 -0.96
C THR A 218 0.01 -23.03 -0.31
N PRO A 219 -1.29 -22.70 -0.15
CA PRO A 219 -1.69 -21.47 0.51
C PRO A 219 -1.16 -21.41 1.96
N THR A 220 -0.68 -20.24 2.36
CA THR A 220 -0.31 -19.96 3.75
C THR A 220 -1.58 -19.78 4.58
N ASP A 221 -1.63 -20.41 5.75
CA ASP A 221 -2.67 -20.18 6.76
C ASP A 221 -2.13 -19.22 7.81
N PHE A 222 -2.79 -18.07 7.96
CA PHE A 222 -2.41 -17.05 8.96
C PHE A 222 -3.22 -17.16 10.25
N SER A 223 -4.18 -18.09 10.34
CA SER A 223 -5.14 -18.14 11.44
C SER A 223 -4.51 -18.24 12.84
N THR A 224 -3.33 -18.87 12.95
CA THR A 224 -2.59 -19.02 14.21
C THR A 224 -1.98 -17.71 14.73
N GLU A 225 -1.82 -16.71 13.87
CA GLU A 225 -1.24 -15.40 14.20
C GLU A 225 -2.27 -14.43 14.80
N PHE A 226 -3.53 -14.88 14.96
CA PHE A 226 -4.64 -14.03 15.40
C PHE A 226 -5.37 -14.57 16.63
N VAL A 227 -5.82 -13.63 17.46
CA VAL A 227 -6.85 -13.84 18.48
C VAL A 227 -8.10 -13.11 18.02
N LEU A 228 -9.12 -13.87 17.64
CA LEU A 228 -10.38 -13.37 17.11
C LEU A 228 -11.50 -13.56 18.13
N THR A 229 -12.24 -12.49 18.44
CA THR A 229 -13.34 -12.51 19.40
C THR A 229 -14.58 -11.81 18.85
N GLU A 230 -15.74 -12.10 19.46
CA GLU A 230 -17.01 -11.42 19.15
C GLU A 230 -17.42 -11.47 17.66
N GLY A 231 -17.19 -12.62 17.01
CA GLY A 231 -17.56 -12.83 15.60
C GLY A 231 -16.55 -12.27 14.59
N ALA A 232 -15.38 -11.83 15.03
CA ALA A 232 -14.27 -11.53 14.13
C ALA A 232 -13.85 -12.78 13.34
N ALA A 233 -13.56 -12.62 12.05
CA ALA A 233 -13.24 -13.71 11.13
C ALA A 233 -12.21 -13.27 10.09
N ILE A 234 -11.34 -14.19 9.70
CA ILE A 234 -10.32 -13.98 8.66
C ILE A 234 -10.84 -14.43 7.29
N THR A 235 -10.63 -13.59 6.30
CA THR A 235 -10.66 -13.94 4.88
C THR A 235 -9.27 -13.76 4.32
N GLN A 236 -8.67 -14.83 3.83
CA GLN A 236 -7.31 -14.82 3.28
C GLN A 236 -7.32 -15.19 1.80
N ARG A 237 -6.59 -14.44 0.98
CA ARG A 237 -6.53 -14.58 -0.47
C ARG A 237 -5.11 -14.45 -0.96
N MET A 238 -4.78 -15.26 -1.96
CA MET A 238 -3.50 -15.18 -2.65
C MET A 238 -3.53 -14.07 -3.69
N LEU A 239 -2.51 -13.22 -3.71
CA LEU A 239 -2.35 -12.24 -4.77
C LEU A 239 -2.08 -12.96 -6.09
N LEU A 240 -2.81 -12.53 -7.11
CA LEU A 240 -2.77 -13.05 -8.45
C LEU A 240 -2.23 -11.98 -9.41
N PHE A 241 -1.23 -12.37 -10.19
CA PHE A 241 -0.46 -11.44 -11.02
C PHE A 241 -0.68 -11.73 -12.51
N PRO A 242 -1.56 -10.98 -13.21
CA PRO A 242 -1.72 -11.10 -14.65
C PRO A 242 -0.40 -10.87 -15.41
N THR A 243 -0.20 -11.51 -16.56
CA THR A 243 0.99 -11.23 -17.39
C THR A 243 0.64 -10.42 -18.63
N ALA A 244 1.61 -9.62 -19.09
CA ALA A 244 1.56 -8.92 -20.36
C ALA A 244 2.79 -9.29 -21.19
N GLN A 245 2.58 -9.61 -22.47
CA GLN A 245 3.65 -9.98 -23.39
C GLN A 245 3.42 -9.27 -24.72
N LYS A 246 4.44 -8.56 -25.23
CA LYS A 246 4.39 -7.98 -26.58
C LYS A 246 5.76 -7.90 -27.23
N VAL A 247 5.77 -7.62 -28.53
CA VAL A 247 6.97 -7.21 -29.28
C VAL A 247 7.07 -5.69 -29.22
N ALA A 248 8.30 -5.15 -29.18
CA ALA A 248 8.55 -3.72 -29.16
C ALA A 248 7.90 -3.02 -30.36
N ASP A 249 7.03 -2.05 -30.06
CA ASP A 249 6.24 -1.28 -31.02
C ASP A 249 6.39 0.24 -30.79
N GLY A 250 7.27 0.65 -29.88
CA GLY A 250 7.47 2.04 -29.47
C GLY A 250 6.37 2.60 -28.56
N THR A 251 5.36 1.80 -28.18
CA THR A 251 4.28 2.23 -27.29
C THR A 251 4.42 1.57 -25.92
N ASN A 252 3.62 2.01 -24.95
CA ASN A 252 3.51 1.38 -23.64
C ASN A 252 2.19 0.61 -23.44
N ALA A 253 1.37 0.45 -24.48
CA ALA A 253 0.11 -0.29 -24.37
C ALA A 253 0.39 -1.76 -24.02
N ALA A 254 -0.39 -2.31 -23.08
CA ALA A 254 -0.30 -3.70 -22.66
C ALA A 254 -1.67 -4.39 -22.82
N VAL A 255 -1.64 -5.68 -23.16
CA VAL A 255 -2.82 -6.55 -23.11
C VAL A 255 -2.52 -7.66 -22.11
N LEU A 256 -3.32 -7.71 -21.04
CA LEU A 256 -3.18 -8.74 -20.02
C LEU A 256 -3.79 -10.04 -20.51
N SER A 257 -2.99 -11.11 -20.54
CA SER A 257 -3.46 -12.45 -20.86
C SER A 257 -2.69 -13.49 -20.06
N GLY A 258 -3.40 -14.36 -19.35
CA GLY A 258 -2.80 -15.33 -18.43
C GLY A 258 -2.21 -14.70 -17.16
N PHE A 259 -1.36 -15.45 -16.47
CA PHE A 259 -0.78 -15.09 -15.17
C PHE A 259 0.72 -15.34 -15.15
N ASN A 260 1.48 -14.47 -14.47
CA ASN A 260 2.89 -14.67 -14.16
C ASN A 260 3.00 -15.92 -13.29
N THR A 261 3.42 -17.03 -13.88
CA THR A 261 3.54 -18.34 -13.24
C THR A 261 4.79 -19.04 -13.74
N ASN A 262 5.41 -19.84 -12.89
CA ASN A 262 6.55 -20.67 -13.22
C ASN A 262 6.41 -22.04 -12.54
N GLY A 263 7.38 -22.93 -12.78
CA GLY A 263 7.34 -24.29 -12.21
C GLY A 263 7.32 -24.35 -10.68
N THR A 264 7.81 -23.30 -10.00
CA THR A 264 7.81 -23.21 -8.52
C THR A 264 6.50 -22.65 -7.99
N SER A 265 5.97 -21.57 -8.60
CA SER A 265 4.72 -20.95 -8.15
C SER A 265 3.49 -21.80 -8.43
N GLY A 266 3.59 -22.73 -9.39
CA GLY A 266 2.44 -23.42 -9.95
C GLY A 266 1.49 -22.49 -10.69
N THR A 267 0.38 -23.06 -11.17
CA THR A 267 -0.67 -22.35 -11.90
C THR A 267 -1.91 -22.22 -11.02
N PRO A 268 -2.51 -21.01 -10.93
CA PRO A 268 -3.77 -20.83 -10.20
C PRO A 268 -4.90 -21.61 -10.91
N THR A 269 -5.78 -22.24 -10.14
CA THR A 269 -6.85 -23.10 -10.68
C THR A 269 -8.23 -22.53 -10.42
N GLY A 270 -9.14 -22.65 -11.39
CA GLY A 270 -10.55 -22.24 -11.23
C GLY A 270 -10.76 -20.73 -11.20
N VAL A 271 -9.79 -19.96 -11.71
CA VAL A 271 -9.83 -18.49 -11.79
C VAL A 271 -9.42 -18.01 -13.18
N SER A 272 -10.11 -16.97 -13.66
CA SER A 272 -9.87 -16.31 -14.92
C SER A 272 -9.92 -14.79 -14.75
N LEU A 273 -9.04 -14.08 -15.46
CA LEU A 273 -9.04 -12.63 -15.52
C LEU A 273 -10.03 -12.15 -16.59
N VAL A 274 -10.87 -11.18 -16.24
CA VAL A 274 -11.87 -10.59 -17.13
C VAL A 274 -11.67 -9.08 -17.21
N ALA A 275 -11.51 -8.57 -18.42
CA ALA A 275 -11.46 -7.15 -18.71
C ALA A 275 -12.89 -6.56 -18.73
N GLY A 276 -13.12 -5.50 -17.96
CA GLY A 276 -14.33 -4.69 -18.08
C GLY A 276 -14.29 -3.75 -19.31
N THR A 277 -15.40 -3.05 -19.56
CA THR A 277 -15.56 -2.16 -20.72
C THR A 277 -14.52 -1.04 -20.83
N ASN A 278 -13.98 -0.58 -19.70
CA ASN A 278 -12.98 0.49 -19.62
C ASN A 278 -11.64 -0.03 -19.06
N ALA A 279 -11.34 -1.31 -19.24
CA ALA A 279 -10.10 -1.89 -18.75
C ALA A 279 -8.88 -1.29 -19.47
N THR A 280 -7.86 -0.93 -18.70
CA THR A 280 -6.61 -0.36 -19.22
C THR A 280 -5.43 -1.09 -18.61
N ALA A 281 -4.38 -1.29 -19.41
CA ALA A 281 -3.09 -1.79 -18.95
C ALA A 281 -1.96 -1.11 -19.72
N THR A 282 -0.94 -0.66 -18.99
CA THR A 282 0.19 0.09 -19.55
C THR A 282 1.50 -0.34 -18.91
N PHE A 283 2.50 -0.64 -19.74
CA PHE A 283 3.88 -0.84 -19.30
C PHE A 283 4.47 0.48 -18.78
N ASP A 284 5.38 0.38 -17.81
CA ASP A 284 6.13 1.53 -17.28
C ASP A 284 7.22 2.01 -18.26
N SER A 285 7.56 1.19 -19.26
CA SER A 285 8.59 1.47 -20.26
C SER A 285 8.13 1.05 -21.66
N THR A 286 8.68 1.70 -22.68
CA THR A 286 8.56 1.29 -24.09
C THR A 286 9.72 0.40 -24.54
N GLY A 287 10.78 0.32 -23.73
CA GLY A 287 11.99 -0.44 -24.03
C GLY A 287 11.82 -1.94 -23.85
N GLU A 288 12.65 -2.70 -24.56
CA GLU A 288 12.70 -4.16 -24.47
C GLU A 288 13.22 -4.62 -23.10
N GLY A 289 12.67 -5.73 -22.60
CA GLY A 289 13.06 -6.30 -21.32
C GLY A 289 12.01 -7.21 -20.70
N THR A 290 12.42 -7.94 -19.67
CA THR A 290 11.58 -8.79 -18.82
C THR A 290 11.34 -8.12 -17.47
N GLY A 291 10.23 -8.43 -16.81
CA GLY A 291 9.94 -7.89 -15.47
C GLY A 291 9.60 -6.39 -15.52
N ILE A 292 9.17 -5.89 -16.68
CA ILE A 292 8.75 -4.49 -16.82
C ILE A 292 7.43 -4.33 -16.09
N GLY A 293 7.34 -3.37 -15.18
CA GLY A 293 6.11 -3.09 -14.44
C GLY A 293 4.96 -2.71 -15.37
N VAL A 294 3.76 -3.13 -15.00
CA VAL A 294 2.51 -2.87 -15.70
C VAL A 294 1.49 -2.35 -14.68
N SER A 295 0.99 -1.15 -14.93
CA SER A 295 -0.14 -0.59 -14.20
C SER A 295 -1.43 -0.90 -14.94
N PHE A 296 -2.46 -1.38 -14.24
CA PHE A 296 -3.73 -1.73 -14.86
C PHE A 296 -4.95 -1.45 -13.98
N SER A 297 -6.11 -1.28 -14.61
CA SER A 297 -7.38 -0.99 -13.94
C SER A 297 -8.56 -1.54 -14.74
N GLY A 298 -9.72 -1.69 -14.09
CA GLY A 298 -10.95 -2.17 -14.74
C GLY A 298 -10.98 -3.67 -15.03
N TYR A 299 -10.13 -4.46 -14.37
CA TYR A 299 -10.13 -5.92 -14.46
C TYR A 299 -10.76 -6.55 -13.21
N THR A 300 -11.34 -7.74 -13.39
CA THR A 300 -11.96 -8.55 -12.31
C THR A 300 -11.55 -10.01 -12.43
N LEU A 301 -11.67 -10.75 -11.33
CA LEU A 301 -11.46 -12.20 -11.28
C LEU A 301 -12.81 -12.91 -11.27
N THR A 302 -12.91 -13.99 -12.05
CA THR A 302 -14.11 -14.83 -12.15
C THR A 302 -13.73 -16.31 -12.12
N GLY A 303 -14.71 -17.18 -11.91
CA GLY A 303 -14.51 -18.62 -11.82
C GLY A 303 -14.88 -19.18 -10.45
N ALA A 304 -14.86 -20.52 -10.33
CA ALA A 304 -15.31 -21.23 -9.14
C ALA A 304 -14.48 -20.94 -7.89
N ASN A 305 -13.21 -20.56 -8.06
CA ASN A 305 -12.27 -20.31 -6.96
C ASN A 305 -11.83 -18.84 -6.89
N ALA A 306 -12.52 -17.93 -7.58
CA ALA A 306 -12.10 -16.52 -7.68
C ALA A 306 -12.03 -15.81 -6.31
N ASP A 307 -12.82 -16.27 -5.35
CA ASP A 307 -12.84 -15.82 -3.96
C ASP A 307 -11.55 -16.13 -3.18
N GLN A 308 -10.74 -17.09 -3.65
CA GLN A 308 -9.44 -17.43 -3.07
C GLN A 308 -8.30 -16.50 -3.53
N TYR A 309 -8.58 -15.61 -4.49
CA TYR A 309 -7.57 -14.74 -5.11
C TYR A 309 -7.95 -13.27 -5.02
N ALA A 310 -6.93 -12.42 -5.06
CA ALA A 310 -7.08 -10.97 -5.16
C ALA A 310 -6.06 -10.41 -6.16
N LEU A 311 -6.39 -9.31 -6.82
CA LEU A 311 -5.40 -8.60 -7.65
C LEU A 311 -4.50 -7.74 -6.75
N ALA A 312 -3.22 -7.64 -7.10
CA ALA A 312 -2.23 -6.86 -6.37
C ALA A 312 -2.54 -5.35 -6.44
N SER A 313 -3.10 -4.80 -5.36
CA SER A 313 -3.47 -3.38 -5.21
C SER A 313 -2.73 -2.71 -4.05
N SER A 314 -2.47 -1.41 -4.19
CA SER A 314 -2.00 -0.55 -3.10
C SER A 314 -3.18 0.05 -2.32
N CYS A 315 -2.95 0.46 -1.08
CA CYS A 315 -3.97 1.12 -0.24
C CYS A 315 -3.98 2.65 -0.36
N CYS A 316 -2.90 3.27 -0.83
CA CYS A 316 -2.86 4.72 -1.06
C CYS A 316 -3.14 5.12 -2.51
N VAL A 317 -2.95 4.21 -3.46
CA VAL A 317 -3.14 4.48 -4.89
C VAL A 317 -4.08 3.44 -5.46
N ALA A 318 -5.13 3.91 -6.12
CA ALA A 318 -6.07 3.05 -6.82
C ALA A 318 -5.41 2.43 -8.06
N GLY A 319 -5.74 1.17 -8.33
CA GLY A 319 -5.22 0.41 -9.46
C GLY A 319 -4.47 -0.84 -9.01
N PHE A 320 -4.03 -1.59 -10.00
CA PHE A 320 -3.34 -2.85 -9.81
C PHE A 320 -1.95 -2.83 -10.46
N ARG A 321 -1.05 -3.65 -9.92
CA ARG A 321 0.31 -3.80 -10.41
C ARG A 321 0.64 -5.23 -10.75
N THR A 322 1.41 -5.40 -11.82
CA THR A 322 2.00 -6.68 -12.23
C THR A 322 3.25 -6.40 -13.06
N THR A 323 3.85 -7.44 -13.63
CA THR A 323 4.98 -7.33 -14.55
C THR A 323 4.70 -8.06 -15.86
N GLY A 324 5.43 -7.68 -16.90
CA GLY A 324 5.36 -8.31 -18.21
C GLY A 324 6.70 -8.27 -18.96
N THR A 325 6.66 -8.60 -20.24
CA THR A 325 7.85 -8.61 -21.11
C THR A 325 7.57 -7.91 -22.44
N ILE A 326 8.53 -7.09 -22.85
CA ILE A 326 8.60 -6.50 -24.19
C ILE A 326 9.79 -7.16 -24.89
N SER A 327 9.51 -7.99 -25.89
CA SER A 327 10.52 -8.71 -26.68
C SER A 327 11.00 -7.87 -27.85
N ALA A 328 12.25 -8.10 -28.29
CA ALA A 328 12.81 -7.42 -29.45
C ALA A 328 12.01 -7.69 -30.73
N ALA A 329 11.93 -6.67 -31.58
CA ALA A 329 11.39 -6.83 -32.92
C ALA A 329 12.28 -7.80 -33.72
N PRO A 330 11.71 -8.73 -34.52
CA PRO A 330 12.50 -9.58 -35.40
C PRO A 330 13.38 -8.71 -36.31
N ALA A 331 14.66 -9.09 -36.45
CA ALA A 331 15.55 -8.40 -37.37
C ALA A 331 14.97 -8.45 -38.80
N PRO A 332 15.06 -7.36 -39.59
CA PRO A 332 14.67 -7.40 -41.00
C PRO A 332 15.41 -8.53 -41.71
N ALA A 333 14.72 -9.26 -42.59
CA ALA A 333 15.37 -10.30 -43.39
C ALA A 333 16.56 -9.69 -44.15
N PRO A 334 17.70 -10.41 -44.27
CA PRO A 334 18.82 -9.93 -45.07
C PRO A 334 18.35 -9.58 -46.48
N ALA A 335 18.81 -8.44 -47.01
CA ALA A 335 18.50 -8.07 -48.38
C ALA A 335 18.90 -9.20 -49.34
N PRO A 336 18.09 -9.52 -50.36
CA PRO A 336 18.47 -10.53 -51.36
C PRO A 336 19.85 -10.19 -51.93
N ALA A 337 20.72 -11.20 -52.04
CA ALA A 337 22.03 -11.01 -52.64
C ALA A 337 21.87 -10.42 -54.06
N PRO A 338 22.70 -9.44 -54.47
CA PRO A 338 22.66 -8.93 -55.84
C PRO A 338 22.81 -10.10 -56.83
N ALA A 339 21.99 -10.11 -57.88
CA ALA A 339 22.11 -11.12 -58.94
C ALA A 339 23.53 -11.07 -59.55
N PRO A 340 24.16 -12.21 -59.85
CA PRO A 340 25.44 -12.24 -60.57
C PRO A 340 25.34 -11.48 -61.90
N ALA A 341 26.36 -10.68 -62.21
CA ALA A 341 26.45 -9.85 -63.41
C ALA A 341 26.55 -10.67 -64.70
#